data_AF-A0A256SN16-F1
#
_entry.id   AF-A0A256SN16-F1
#
_cell.length_a   1.000
_cell.length_b   1.000
_cell.length_c   1.000
_cell.angle_alpha   90.00
_cell.angle_beta   90.00
_cell.angle_gamma   90.00
#
_symmetry.space_group_name_H-M   'P 1'
#
loop_
_entity.id
_entity.type
_entity.pdbx_description
1 polymer ?
#
loop_
_entity_poly.entity_id
_entity_poly.type
_entity_poly.pdbx_seq_one_letter_code
_entity_poly.pdbx_strand_id
1 'polypeptide(L)'
;MSLFPVATGWINAEPHSRAAAYFYFLIFAVWGISFYVMVAVFAHDNPKNSKRILQMLQPRRSLFELTSLVIGVVVIYWLPIMALIILGINIIFWLAFPPKGSDKLQ
;
A
#
# COMPACT_ATOMS: atom_id res chain seq x y z
N MET A 1 -8.98 -3.97 -6.89
CA MET A 1 -9.88 -3.71 -5.75
C MET A 1 -10.81 -4.87 -5.39
N SER A 2 -11.24 -5.70 -6.35
CA SER A 2 -12.19 -6.81 -6.11
C SER A 2 -11.71 -7.91 -5.15
N LEU A 3 -10.39 -8.08 -4.97
CA LEU A 3 -9.82 -9.10 -4.08
C LEU A 3 -9.72 -8.66 -2.62
N PHE A 4 -9.87 -7.37 -2.31
CA PHE A 4 -9.79 -6.89 -0.92
C PHE A 4 -10.88 -7.46 -0.01
N PRO A 5 -12.17 -7.53 -0.43
CA PRO A 5 -13.21 -8.20 0.36
C PRO A 5 -12.91 -9.68 0.62
N VAL A 6 -12.36 -10.39 -0.36
CA VAL A 6 -11.98 -11.81 -0.22
C VAL A 6 -10.84 -11.97 0.78
N ALA A 7 -9.77 -11.19 0.63
CA ALA A 7 -8.64 -11.21 1.56
C ALA A 7 -9.08 -10.84 2.99
N THR A 8 -9.95 -9.83 3.12
CA THR A 8 -10.48 -9.37 4.41
C THR A 8 -11.37 -10.41 5.07
N GLY A 9 -12.23 -11.08 4.32
CA GLY A 9 -13.03 -12.19 4.84
C GLY A 9 -12.16 -13.35 5.31
N TRP A 10 -11.15 -13.71 4.53
CA TRP A 10 -10.28 -14.85 4.85
C TRP A 10 -9.42 -14.60 6.10
N ILE A 11 -8.74 -13.46 6.20
CA ILE A 11 -7.92 -13.16 7.38
C ILE A 11 -8.76 -12.98 8.65
N ASN A 12 -10.01 -12.55 8.53
CA ASN A 12 -10.93 -12.44 9.65
C ASN A 12 -11.42 -13.81 10.13
N ALA A 13 -11.65 -14.75 9.22
CA ALA A 13 -12.02 -16.13 9.57
C ALA A 13 -10.85 -16.88 10.23
N GLU A 14 -9.62 -16.64 9.78
CA GLU A 14 -8.43 -17.34 10.25
C GLU A 14 -7.26 -16.37 10.55
N PRO A 15 -7.32 -15.60 11.64
CA PRO A 15 -6.33 -14.56 11.94
C PRO A 15 -4.92 -15.08 12.27
N HIS A 16 -4.82 -16.36 12.63
CA HIS A 16 -3.54 -17.05 12.88
C HIS A 16 -3.03 -17.83 11.67
N SER A 17 -3.75 -17.82 10.55
CA SER A 17 -3.32 -18.50 9.32
C SER A 17 -2.26 -17.67 8.59
N ARG A 18 -1.07 -18.24 8.44
CA ARG A 18 0.03 -17.64 7.66
C ARG A 18 -0.40 -17.42 6.20
N ALA A 19 -1.13 -18.37 5.62
CA ALA A 19 -1.57 -18.29 4.24
C ALA A 19 -2.52 -17.10 4.03
N ALA A 20 -3.51 -16.93 4.92
CA ALA A 20 -4.42 -15.79 4.87
C ALA A 20 -3.68 -14.45 5.05
N ALA A 21 -2.73 -14.39 5.98
CA ALA A 21 -1.91 -13.20 6.21
C ALA A 21 -1.04 -12.84 4.99
N TYR A 22 -0.32 -13.80 4.41
CA TYR A 22 0.47 -13.58 3.20
C TYR A 22 -0.39 -13.23 1.99
N PHE A 23 -1.56 -13.85 1.84
CA PHE A 23 -2.48 -13.50 0.76
C PHE A 23 -2.95 -12.05 0.88
N TYR A 24 -3.36 -11.61 2.07
CA TYR A 24 -3.74 -10.20 2.29
C TYR A 24 -2.57 -9.26 1.98
N PHE A 25 -1.38 -9.60 2.47
CA PHE A 25 -0.18 -8.79 2.27
C PHE A 25 0.24 -8.71 0.79
N LEU A 26 0.06 -9.80 0.04
CA LEU A 26 0.26 -9.85 -1.40
C LEU A 26 -0.72 -8.93 -2.14
N ILE A 27 -2.01 -8.97 -1.81
CA ILE A 27 -3.01 -8.08 -2.41
C ILE A 27 -2.66 -6.62 -2.16
N PHE A 28 -2.19 -6.29 -0.94
CA PHE A 28 -1.71 -4.95 -0.63
C PHE A 28 -0.48 -4.54 -1.46
N ALA A 29 0.51 -5.44 -1.60
CA ALA A 29 1.70 -5.17 -2.41
C ALA A 29 1.37 -4.93 -3.89
N VAL A 30 0.49 -5.78 -4.46
CA VAL A 30 0.02 -5.63 -5.86
C VAL A 30 -0.75 -4.32 -6.03
N TRP A 31 -1.57 -3.95 -5.05
CA TRP A 31 -2.26 -2.67 -5.06
C TRP A 31 -1.28 -1.49 -5.05
N GLY A 32 -0.25 -1.54 -4.18
CA GLY A 32 0.82 -0.55 -4.13
C GLY A 32 1.49 -0.41 -5.50
N ILE A 33 1.99 -1.49 -6.07
CA ILE A 33 2.65 -1.47 -7.40
C ILE A 33 1.72 -0.86 -8.46
N SER A 34 0.44 -1.26 -8.47
CA SER A 34 -0.55 -0.74 -9.41
C SER A 34 -0.74 0.78 -9.25
N PHE A 35 -0.73 1.30 -8.02
CA PHE A 35 -0.78 2.73 -7.75
C PHE A 35 0.46 3.46 -8.31
N TYR A 36 1.67 2.92 -8.11
CA TYR A 36 2.89 3.53 -8.68
C TYR A 36 2.84 3.59 -10.20
N VAL A 37 2.43 2.49 -10.85
CA VAL A 37 2.27 2.43 -12.30
C VAL A 37 1.24 3.45 -12.78
N MET A 38 0.08 3.51 -12.14
CA MET A 38 -0.97 4.48 -12.46
C MET A 38 -0.45 5.91 -12.40
N VAL A 39 0.26 6.29 -11.33
CA VAL A 39 0.80 7.65 -11.20
C VAL A 39 1.88 7.93 -12.23
N ALA A 40 2.72 6.95 -12.57
CA ALA A 40 3.75 7.10 -13.59
C ALA A 40 3.15 7.33 -14.99
N VAL A 41 2.15 6.53 -15.38
CA VAL A 41 1.42 6.69 -16.66
C VAL A 41 0.69 8.04 -16.68
N PHE A 42 0.00 8.39 -15.59
CA PHE A 42 -0.72 9.66 -15.50
C PHE A 42 0.20 10.88 -15.60
N ALA A 43 1.41 10.80 -15.03
CA ALA A 43 2.43 11.84 -15.14
C ALA A 43 3.02 11.95 -16.56
N HIS A 44 3.15 10.82 -17.25
CA HIS A 44 3.60 10.76 -18.64
C HIS A 44 2.59 11.43 -19.59
N ASP A 45 1.30 11.13 -19.39
CA ASP A 45 0.23 11.67 -20.24
C ASP A 45 -0.06 13.16 -19.98
N ASN A 46 0.36 13.69 -18.82
CA ASN A 46 0.13 15.08 -18.41
C ASN A 46 1.46 15.82 -18.15
N PRO A 47 2.28 16.12 -19.18
CA PRO A 47 3.62 16.67 -19.00
C PRO A 47 3.64 18.01 -18.27
N LYS A 48 2.60 18.85 -18.44
CA LYS A 48 2.47 20.15 -17.76
C LYS A 48 2.36 20.02 -16.23
N ASN A 49 1.76 18.93 -15.74
CA ASN A 49 1.51 18.68 -14.32
C ASN A 49 2.37 17.53 -13.75
N SER A 50 3.23 16.93 -14.59
CA SER A 50 4.02 15.73 -14.28
C SER A 50 4.78 15.81 -12.96
N LYS A 51 5.48 16.94 -12.68
CA LYS A 51 6.21 17.13 -11.42
C LYS A 51 5.32 17.03 -10.18
N ARG A 52 4.08 17.53 -10.27
CA ARG A 52 3.11 17.51 -9.15
C ARG A 52 2.46 16.13 -9.00
N ILE A 53 2.22 15.45 -10.11
CA ILE A 53 1.70 14.07 -10.10
C ILE A 53 2.75 13.14 -9.49
N LEU A 54 4.03 13.26 -9.88
CA LEU A 54 5.12 12.47 -9.32
C LEU A 54 5.40 12.77 -7.84
N GLN A 55 5.02 13.95 -7.32
CA GLN A 55 5.06 14.23 -5.88
C GLN A 55 4.13 13.32 -5.08
N MET A 56 3.14 12.66 -5.70
CA MET A 56 2.34 11.63 -5.02
C MET A 56 3.17 10.39 -4.66
N LEU A 57 4.29 10.16 -5.35
CA LEU A 57 5.24 9.05 -5.15
C LEU A 57 6.45 9.46 -4.30
N GLN A 58 6.27 10.35 -3.32
CA GLN A 58 7.37 10.87 -2.50
C GLN A 58 8.35 9.76 -2.06
N PRO A 59 9.67 9.94 -2.23
CA PRO A 59 10.65 8.87 -2.01
C PRO A 59 10.67 8.37 -0.56
N ARG A 60 10.34 9.22 0.42
CA ARG A 60 10.18 8.80 1.82
C ARG A 60 9.02 7.81 2.01
N ARG A 61 7.94 7.97 1.25
CA ARG A 61 6.77 7.10 1.29
C ARG A 61 7.08 5.75 0.67
N SER A 62 7.74 5.75 -0.49
CA SER A 62 8.18 4.53 -1.15
C SER A 62 9.15 3.71 -0.31
N LEU A 63 10.09 4.38 0.37
CA LEU A 63 11.00 3.73 1.30
C LEU A 63 10.25 3.11 2.49
N PHE A 64 9.29 3.83 3.06
CA PHE A 64 8.47 3.34 4.18
C PHE A 64 7.62 2.13 3.77
N GLU A 65 6.96 2.19 2.61
CA GLU A 65 6.19 1.06 2.07
C GLU A 65 7.08 -0.15 1.82
N LEU A 66 8.22 0.03 1.14
CA LEU A 66 9.15 -1.06 0.84
C LEU A 66 9.70 -1.71 2.11
N THR A 67 10.13 -0.90 3.08
CA THR A 67 10.62 -1.40 4.37
C THR A 67 9.52 -2.12 5.15
N SER A 68 8.30 -1.57 5.17
CA SER A 68 7.16 -2.22 5.81
C SER A 68 6.77 -3.55 5.13
N LEU A 69 6.91 -3.63 3.79
CA LEU A 69 6.70 -4.86 3.04
C LEU A 69 7.75 -5.92 3.41
N VAL A 70 9.03 -5.56 3.41
CA VAL A 70 10.12 -6.49 3.75
C VAL A 70 9.98 -6.98 5.20
N ILE A 71 9.76 -6.06 6.13
CA ILE A 71 9.54 -6.39 7.55
C ILE A 71 8.30 -7.28 7.70
N GLY A 72 7.21 -6.95 7.01
CA GLY A 72 5.98 -7.72 7.06
C GLY A 72 6.16 -9.16 6.60
N VAL A 73 6.85 -9.39 5.49
CA VAL A 73 7.11 -10.75 4.99
C VAL A 73 7.82 -11.62 6.02
N VAL A 74 8.78 -11.05 6.76
CA VAL A 74 9.56 -11.76 7.79
C VAL A 74 8.73 -11.96 9.07
N VAL A 75 8.06 -10.91 9.54
CA VAL A 75 7.34 -10.94 10.84
C VAL A 75 6.09 -11.82 10.77
N ILE A 76 5.37 -11.84 9.64
CA ILE A 76 4.16 -12.67 9.42
C ILE A 76 4.45 -14.16 9.63
N TYR A 77 5.67 -14.61 9.33
CA TYR A 77 6.06 -16.01 9.55
C TYR A 77 5.90 -16.44 11.02
N TRP A 78 6.24 -15.55 11.95
CA TRP A 78 6.16 -15.80 13.38
C TRP A 78 4.80 -15.41 13.96
N LEU A 79 4.27 -14.26 13.55
CA LEU A 79 3.03 -13.68 14.08
C LEU A 79 2.14 -13.19 12.93
N PRO A 80 1.25 -14.05 12.39
CA PRO A 80 0.43 -13.72 11.21
C PRO A 80 -0.44 -12.47 11.39
N ILE A 81 -0.93 -12.24 12.61
CA ILE A 81 -1.75 -11.07 12.96
C ILE A 81 -1.01 -9.74 12.76
N MET A 82 0.32 -9.75 12.74
CA MET A 82 1.12 -8.55 12.46
C MET A 82 0.88 -8.01 11.05
N ALA A 83 0.38 -8.82 10.11
CA ALA A 83 -0.05 -8.33 8.80
C ALA A 83 -1.05 -7.18 8.95
N LEU A 84 -2.10 -7.36 9.74
CA LEU A 84 -3.14 -6.35 9.96
C LEU A 84 -2.58 -5.10 10.64
N ILE A 85 -1.67 -5.25 11.60
CA ILE A 85 -1.06 -4.13 12.31
C ILE A 85 -0.18 -3.30 11.36
N ILE A 86 0.69 -3.95 10.59
CA ILE A 86 1.58 -3.28 9.62
C ILE A 86 0.77 -2.56 8.54
N LEU A 87 -0.29 -3.19 8.06
CA LEU A 87 -1.22 -2.60 7.08
C LEU A 87 -1.99 -1.43 7.68
N GLY A 88 -2.47 -1.56 8.91
CA GLY A 88 -3.14 -0.47 9.64
C GLY A 88 -2.22 0.73 9.82
N ILE A 89 -0.96 0.51 10.20
CA ILE A 89 0.04 1.58 10.29
C ILE A 89 0.29 2.22 8.91
N ASN A 90 0.37 1.43 7.85
CA ASN A 90 0.49 1.96 6.48
C ASN A 90 -0.69 2.86 6.12
N ILE A 91 -1.92 2.44 6.42
CA ILE A 91 -3.13 3.23 6.17
C ILE A 91 -3.10 4.54 6.96
N ILE A 92 -2.75 4.48 8.25
CA ILE A 92 -2.62 5.68 9.10
C ILE A 92 -1.55 6.60 8.54
N PHE A 93 -0.40 6.08 8.11
CA PHE A 93 0.66 6.85 7.49
C PHE A 93 0.18 7.54 6.20
N TRP A 94 -0.61 6.83 5.38
CA TRP A 94 -1.23 7.38 4.17
C TRP A 94 -2.21 8.52 4.46
N LEU A 95 -3.00 8.39 5.54
CA LEU A 95 -3.99 9.38 5.95
C LEU A 95 -3.38 10.59 6.65
N ALA A 96 -2.35 10.38 7.47
CA ALA A 96 -1.69 11.45 8.23
C ALA A 96 -0.74 12.29 7.36
N PHE A 97 -0.17 11.69 6.31
CA PHE A 97 0.80 12.34 5.43
C PHE A 97 0.36 12.29 3.96
N PRO A 98 -0.81 12.87 3.60
CA PRO A 98 -1.22 12.97 2.21
C PRO A 98 -0.26 13.89 1.43
N PRO A 99 -0.05 13.65 0.13
CA PRO A 99 0.79 14.51 -0.69
C PRO A 99 0.23 15.94 -0.67
N LYS A 100 1.04 16.91 -0.23
CA LYS A 100 0.60 18.31 -0.12
C LYS A 100 0.13 18.82 -1.49
N GLY A 101 -1.15 19.18 -1.58
CA GLY A 101 -1.75 19.67 -2.82
C GLY A 101 -2.19 18.58 -3.79
N SER A 102 -2.39 17.32 -3.36
CA SER A 102 -3.10 16.31 -4.16
C SER A 102 -4.54 16.71 -4.49
N ASP A 103 -5.18 17.47 -3.60
CA ASP A 103 -6.63 17.70 -3.64
C ASP A 103 -7.04 18.94 -4.46
N LYS A 104 -6.06 19.62 -5.07
CA LYS A 104 -6.30 20.82 -5.87
C LYS A 104 -5.95 20.55 -7.33
N LEU A 105 -6.94 20.12 -8.10
CA LEU A 105 -6.93 20.36 -9.54
C LEU A 105 -7.20 21.87 -9.71
N GLN A 106 -6.43 22.56 -10.55
CA GLN A 106 -6.84 23.91 -10.95
C GLN A 106 -8.21 23.83 -11.63
#